data_AF-A0A9E0JS60-F1
#
_entry.id   AF-A0A9E0JS60-F1
#
_cell.length_a   1.000
_cell.length_b   1.000
_cell.length_c   1.000
_cell.angle_alpha   90.00
_cell.angle_beta   90.00
_cell.angle_gamma   90.00
#
_symmetry.space_group_name_H-M   'P 1'
#
loop_
_entity.id
_entity.type
_entity.pdbx_description
1 polymer ?
#
loop_
_entity_poly.entity_id
_entity_poly.type
_entity_poly.pdbx_seq_one_letter_code
_entity_poly.pdbx_strand_id
1 'polypeptide(L)' 'SWPGWSETTFGVKKFEELPVNAQNYLKRIEEFCGAPIAIISTGPDREETIVLKHPFKG' A
#
# COMPACT_ATOMS: atom_id res chain seq x y z
N SER A 1 -19.86 -0.95 2.18
CA SER A 1 -18.85 -1.53 1.27
C SER A 1 -17.92 -0.42 0.82
N TRP A 2 -16.67 -0.74 0.44
CA TRP A 2 -15.70 0.24 -0.07
C TRP A 2 -15.70 0.24 -1.60
N PRO A 3 -15.50 1.39 -2.27
CA PRO A 3 -15.34 1.42 -3.71
C PRO A 3 -14.05 0.66 -4.10
N GLY A 4 -14.15 -0.19 -5.11
CA GLY A 4 -13.00 -0.89 -5.69
C GLY A 4 -12.18 -0.01 -6.63
N TRP A 5 -11.22 -0.62 -7.31
CA TRP A 5 -10.44 -0.02 -8.39
C TRP A 5 -10.31 -1.03 -9.54
N SER A 6 -10.17 -0.53 -10.76
CA SER A 6 -10.06 -1.33 -11.99
C SER A 6 -8.65 -1.33 -12.57
N GLU A 7 -7.88 -0.32 -12.19
CA GLU A 7 -6.50 -0.08 -12.57
C GLU A 7 -5.59 -1.10 -11.88
N THR A 8 -4.51 -1.47 -12.56
CA THR A 8 -3.54 -2.41 -12.00
C THR A 8 -2.78 -1.78 -10.83
N THR A 9 -2.56 -2.57 -9.78
CA THR A 9 -1.60 -2.27 -8.71
C THR A 9 -0.33 -3.10 -8.84
N PHE A 10 -0.25 -3.99 -9.84
CA PHE A 10 0.89 -4.89 -10.03
C PHE A 10 2.16 -4.08 -10.31
N GLY A 11 3.20 -4.32 -9.52
CA GLY A 11 4.52 -3.71 -9.69
C GLY A 11 4.63 -2.24 -9.27
N VAL A 12 3.61 -1.64 -8.67
CA VAL A 12 3.64 -0.24 -8.21
C VAL A 12 4.65 -0.04 -7.08
N LYS A 13 5.61 0.88 -7.26
CA LYS A 13 6.72 1.07 -6.30
C LYS A 13 6.55 2.28 -5.37
N LYS A 14 5.54 3.12 -5.60
CA LYS A 14 5.22 4.28 -4.77
C LYS A 14 3.75 4.34 -4.39
N PHE A 15 3.46 4.84 -3.20
CA PHE A 15 2.10 4.84 -2.66
C PHE A 15 1.17 5.76 -3.45
N GLU A 16 1.66 6.91 -3.88
CA GLU A 16 0.92 7.90 -4.65
C GLU A 16 0.55 7.42 -6.07
N GLU A 17 1.23 6.40 -6.58
CA GLU A 17 0.95 5.78 -7.88
C GLU A 17 -0.15 4.71 -7.80
N LEU A 18 -0.59 4.33 -6.58
CA LEU A 18 -1.75 3.46 -6.40
C LEU A 18 -3.05 4.18 -6.76
N PRO A 19 -4.09 3.45 -7.22
CA PRO A 19 -5.42 4.02 -7.41
C PRO A 19 -5.94 4.67 -6.13
N VAL A 20 -6.63 5.81 -6.25
CA VAL A 20 -7.11 6.58 -5.09
C VAL A 20 -7.95 5.73 -4.13
N ASN A 21 -8.80 4.84 -4.66
CA ASN A 21 -9.61 3.95 -3.83
C ASN A 21 -8.76 2.90 -3.10
N ALA A 22 -7.66 2.43 -3.69
CA ALA A 22 -6.70 1.54 -3.03
C ALA A 22 -5.99 2.26 -1.88
N GLN A 23 -5.54 3.50 -2.11
CA GLN A 23 -4.93 4.32 -1.06
C GLN A 23 -5.90 4.55 0.12
N ASN A 24 -7.16 4.89 -0.17
CA ASN A 24 -8.19 5.11 0.85
C ASN A 24 -8.51 3.83 1.63
N TYR A 25 -8.54 2.68 0.94
CA TYR A 25 -8.73 1.39 1.57
C TYR A 25 -7.58 1.04 2.54
N LEU A 26 -6.33 1.29 2.15
CA LEU A 26 -5.16 1.06 3.01
C LEU A 26 -5.18 1.97 4.25
N LYS A 27 -5.49 3.26 4.09
CA LYS A 27 -5.66 4.19 5.23
C LYS A 27 -6.74 3.71 6.20
N ARG A 28 -7.86 3.20 5.68
CA ARG A 28 -8.91 2.66 6.54
C ARG A 28 -8.44 1.45 7.34
N ILE A 29 -7.61 0.59 6.75
CA ILE A 29 -7.02 -0.56 7.45
C ILE A 29 -6.12 -0.07 8.59
N GLU A 30 -5.29 0.94 8.38
CA GLU A 30 -4.46 1.53 9.44
C GLU A 30 -5.31 2.03 10.60
N GLU A 31 -6.35 2.81 10.32
CA GLU A 31 -7.30 3.31 11.32
C GLU A 31 -8.00 2.17 12.08
N PHE A 32 -8.39 1.11 11.38
CA PHE A 32 -9.09 -0.03 11.99
C PHE A 32 -8.16 -0.84 12.89
N CYS A 33 -6.95 -1.11 12.42
CA CYS A 33 -5.96 -1.92 13.15
C CYS A 33 -5.27 -1.13 14.26
N GLY A 34 -5.35 0.21 14.25
CA GLY A 34 -4.62 1.07 15.18
C GLY A 34 -3.10 1.00 15.00
N ALA A 35 -2.63 0.59 13.82
CA ALA A 35 -1.23 0.38 13.51
C ALA A 35 -0.92 0.82 12.07
N PRO A 36 0.26 1.43 11.83
CA PRO A 36 0.63 1.89 10.51
C PRO A 36 1.00 0.74 9.57
N ILE A 37 0.66 0.87 8.29
CA ILE A 37 1.17 0.02 7.22
C ILE A 37 2.59 0.48 6.93
N ALA A 38 3.56 -0.37 7.23
CA ALA A 38 4.97 -0.07 7.00
C ALA A 38 5.43 -0.45 5.58
N ILE A 39 4.87 -1.54 5.02
CA ILE A 39 5.32 -2.16 3.77
C ILE A 39 4.10 -2.69 3.00
N ILE A 40 4.09 -2.49 1.68
CA ILE A 40 3.08 -3.04 0.75
C ILE A 40 3.82 -3.78 -0.36
N SER A 41 3.58 -5.08 -0.51
CA SER A 41 4.07 -5.85 -1.67
C SER A 41 3.06 -5.79 -2.79
N THR A 42 3.53 -5.42 -3.98
CA THR A 42 2.69 -5.22 -5.18
C THR A 42 2.98 -6.24 -6.27
N GLY A 43 3.88 -7.19 -6.03
CA GLY A 43 4.27 -8.22 -6.99
C GLY A 43 5.39 -9.12 -6.45
N PRO A 44 5.79 -10.14 -7.24
CA PRO A 44 6.78 -11.14 -6.83
C PRO A 44 8.22 -10.61 -6.78
N ASP A 45 8.57 -9.57 -7.53
CA ASP A 45 9.95 -9.08 -7.58
C ASP A 45 10.29 -8.25 -6.34
N ARG A 46 11.57 -8.28 -5.92
CA ARG A 46 12.04 -7.56 -4.73
C ARG A 46 11.76 -6.05 -4.78
N GLU A 47 11.82 -5.46 -5.98
CA GLU A 47 11.57 -4.04 -6.16
C GLU A 47 10.09 -3.67 -6.20
N GLU A 48 9.20 -4.65 -6.32
CA GLU A 48 7.74 -4.46 -6.33
C GLU A 48 7.22 -4.41 -4.89
N THR A 49 7.81 -3.50 -4.12
CA THR A 49 7.53 -3.30 -2.71
C THR A 49 7.63 -1.82 -2.37
N ILE A 50 6.54 -1.28 -1.83
CA ILE A 50 6.47 0.08 -1.30
C ILE A 50 6.90 0.02 0.16
N VAL A 51 7.96 0.74 0.52
CA VAL A 51 8.44 0.85 1.91
C VAL A 51 8.14 2.25 2.44
N LEU A 52 7.07 2.36 3.25
CA LEU A 52 6.66 3.61 3.90
C LEU A 52 7.46 3.87 5.19
N LYS A 53 7.75 2.81 5.93
CA LYS A 53 8.60 2.85 7.13
C LYS A 53 9.51 1.63 7.14
N HIS A 54 10.82 1.88 7.08
CA HIS A 54 11.79 0.80 7.05
C HIS A 54 11.94 0.16 8.45
N PRO A 55 11.74 -1.15 8.63
CA PRO A 55 11.73 -1.78 9.96
C PRO A 55 13.03 -1.63 10.77
N PHE A 56 14.16 -1.49 10.08
CA PHE A 56 15.49 -1.39 10.71
C PHE A 56 16.13 0.01 10.63
N LYS A 57 15.42 1.03 10.13
CA LYS A 57 15.94 2.40 10.12
C LYS A 57 15.03 3.24 11.02
N GLY A 58 15.59 3.67 12.14
CA GLY A 58 14.97 4.57 13.11
C GLY A 58 15.01 6.01 12.65
#